data_AF-A0A5C8IFA6-F1
#
_entry.id   AF-A0A5C8IFA6-F1
#
_cell.length_a   1.000
_cell.length_b   1.000
_cell.length_c   1.000
_cell.angle_alpha   90.00
_cell.angle_beta   90.00
_cell.angle_gamma   90.00
#
_symmetry.space_group_name_H-M   'P 1'
#
loop_
_entity.id
_entity.type
_entity.pdbx_description
1 polymer ?
#
loop_
_entity_poly.entity_id
_entity_poly.type
_entity_poly.pdbx_seq_one_letter_code
_entity_poly.pdbx_strand_id
1 'polypeptide(L)'
;MSSVAEKLQRKESRSTTAKQVRLKLVYIDFWSVVKFSFLVWLCLGVVLVVASTLVWIVLNSTGIFGNIDELLRDMLGDDQFTITDSFGLSQVLLFSFVVAVLNTVIGTILGAIAALLYNLSVRFTGGILVGFQNN
;
A
#
# COMPACT_ATOMS: atom_id res chain seq x y z
N MET A 1 43.75 42.67 -22.14
CA MET A 1 43.88 41.92 -20.87
C MET A 1 42.46 41.56 -20.44
N SER A 2 41.99 40.35 -20.77
CA SER A 2 40.64 39.90 -20.37
C SER A 2 40.60 39.76 -18.85
N SER A 3 39.66 40.51 -18.27
CA SER A 3 39.52 40.74 -16.85
C SER A 3 39.20 39.43 -16.14
N VAL A 4 39.81 39.23 -14.97
CA VAL A 4 39.55 38.10 -14.07
C VAL A 4 38.04 37.95 -13.78
N ALA A 5 37.27 39.04 -13.90
CA ALA A 5 35.81 39.07 -13.83
C ALA A 5 35.12 38.18 -14.89
N GLU A 6 35.64 38.12 -16.11
CA GLU A 6 35.08 37.33 -17.22
C GLU A 6 35.34 35.83 -17.01
N LYS A 7 36.49 35.48 -16.39
CA LYS A 7 36.80 34.10 -16.00
C LYS A 7 35.96 33.61 -14.81
N LEU A 8 35.48 34.51 -13.95
CA LEU A 8 34.60 34.17 -12.84
C LEU A 8 33.14 34.06 -13.29
N GLN A 9 32.67 34.92 -14.20
CA GLN A 9 31.29 34.90 -14.69
C GLN A 9 30.96 33.64 -15.53
N ARG A 10 31.95 33.09 -16.25
CA ARG A 10 31.80 31.83 -16.99
C ARG A 10 31.70 30.58 -16.08
N LYS A 11 32.02 30.70 -14.80
CA LYS A 11 31.96 29.58 -13.84
C LYS A 11 30.56 29.39 -13.23
N GLU A 12 29.69 30.40 -13.30
CA GLU A 12 28.36 30.34 -12.66
C GLU A 12 27.26 29.75 -13.55
N SER A 13 27.43 29.72 -14.87
CA SER A 13 26.37 29.24 -15.78
C SER A 13 26.54 27.79 -16.24
N ARG A 14 27.39 26.98 -15.60
CA ARG A 14 27.43 25.55 -15.89
C ARG A 14 26.20 24.93 -15.25
N SER A 15 25.07 24.98 -15.97
CA SER A 15 23.93 24.10 -15.75
C SER A 15 24.49 22.72 -15.49
N THR A 16 24.32 22.25 -14.25
CA THR A 16 24.65 20.90 -13.84
C THR A 16 23.71 19.98 -14.60
N THR A 17 24.08 19.64 -15.83
CA THR A 17 23.41 18.57 -16.57
C THR A 17 23.49 17.36 -15.67
N ALA A 18 22.35 16.98 -15.09
CA ALA A 18 22.26 15.96 -14.07
C ALA A 18 22.83 14.65 -14.66
N LYS A 19 24.05 14.30 -14.24
CA LYS A 19 24.74 13.13 -14.78
C LYS A 19 24.00 11.91 -14.28
N GLN A 20 23.40 11.15 -15.19
CA GLN A 20 22.80 9.87 -14.85
C GLN A 20 23.93 8.91 -14.45
N VAL A 21 23.93 8.47 -13.20
CA VAL A 21 24.88 7.49 -12.68
C VAL A 21 24.13 6.18 -12.49
N ARG A 22 24.65 5.11 -13.11
CA ARG A 22 24.13 3.74 -12.93
C ARG A 22 24.88 3.10 -11.77
N LEU A 23 24.19 2.78 -10.69
CA LEU A 23 24.74 2.08 -9.54
C LEU A 23 24.03 0.73 -9.38
N LYS A 24 24.67 -0.22 -8.71
CA LYS A 24 24.01 -1.49 -8.35
C LYS A 24 23.45 -1.37 -6.93
N LEU A 25 22.18 -1.72 -6.75
CA LEU A 25 21.55 -1.83 -5.44
C LEU A 25 22.02 -3.13 -4.79
N VAL A 26 23.05 -3.03 -3.96
CA VAL A 26 23.69 -4.21 -3.34
C VAL A 26 23.08 -4.56 -1.97
N TYR A 27 22.41 -3.60 -1.34
CA TYR A 27 21.87 -3.77 0.00
C TYR A 27 20.62 -2.92 0.18
N ILE A 28 19.63 -3.48 0.88
CA ILE A 28 18.45 -2.76 1.34
C ILE A 28 18.41 -2.85 2.86
N ASP A 29 18.29 -1.70 3.53
CA ASP A 29 18.18 -1.62 4.98
C ASP A 29 16.83 -2.16 5.47
N PHE A 30 16.88 -3.06 6.46
CA PHE A 30 15.71 -3.74 7.01
C PHE A 30 14.71 -2.74 7.61
N TRP A 31 15.19 -1.78 8.39
CA TRP A 31 14.34 -0.81 9.06
C TRP A 31 13.65 0.14 8.08
N SER A 32 14.32 0.50 6.99
CA SER A 32 13.74 1.29 5.91
C SER A 32 12.56 0.55 5.25
N VAL A 33 12.72 -0.73 4.92
CA VAL A 33 11.65 -1.51 4.28
C VAL A 33 10.48 -1.76 5.22
N VAL A 34 10.73 -1.99 6.51
CA VAL A 34 9.66 -2.15 7.50
C VAL A 34 8.80 -0.89 7.58
N LYS A 35 9.43 0.31 7.66
CA LYS A 35 8.71 1.59 7.69
C LYS A 35 7.93 1.83 6.40
N PHE A 36 8.56 1.59 5.24
CA PHE A 36 7.91 1.78 3.95
C PHE A 36 6.74 0.81 3.75
N SER A 37 6.93 -0.46 4.06
CA SER A 37 5.90 -1.50 3.94
C SER A 37 4.74 -1.23 4.88
N PHE A 38 5.01 -0.80 6.13
CA PHE A 38 3.96 -0.39 7.05
C PHE A 38 3.09 0.73 6.46
N LEU A 39 3.69 1.77 5.87
CA LEU A 39 2.93 2.86 5.25
C LEU A 39 2.10 2.41 4.04
N VAL A 40 2.68 1.58 3.17
CA VAL A 40 1.99 1.04 1.99
C VAL A 40 0.79 0.19 2.42
N TRP A 41 1.00 -0.75 3.34
CA TRP A 41 -0.06 -1.64 3.78
C TRP A 41 -1.12 -0.93 4.63
N LEU A 42 -0.75 0.09 5.40
CA LEU A 42 -1.69 0.95 6.11
C LEU A 42 -2.60 1.69 5.12
N CYS A 43 -2.02 2.25 4.04
CA CYS A 43 -2.79 2.90 2.98
C CYS A 43 -3.76 1.93 2.31
N LEU A 44 -3.30 0.73 1.95
CA LEU A 44 -4.16 -0.33 1.40
C LEU A 44 -5.24 -0.78 2.40
N GLY A 45 -4.93 -0.82 3.70
CA GLY A 45 -5.88 -1.12 4.76
C GLY A 45 -7.03 -0.11 4.81
N VAL A 46 -6.73 1.19 4.74
CA VAL A 46 -7.76 2.25 4.69
C VAL A 46 -8.61 2.11 3.43
N VAL A 47 -7.98 1.86 2.27
CA VAL A 47 -8.71 1.63 1.01
C VAL A 47 -9.65 0.44 1.14
N LEU A 48 -9.23 -0.65 1.80
CA LEU A 48 -10.05 -1.84 2.02
C LEU A 48 -11.30 -1.53 2.87
N VAL A 49 -11.17 -0.75 3.94
CA VAL A 49 -12.31 -0.34 4.78
C VAL A 49 -13.31 0.49 3.97
N VAL A 50 -12.82 1.47 3.21
CA VAL A 50 -13.67 2.32 2.36
C VAL A 50 -14.36 1.47 1.28
N ALA A 51 -13.62 0.59 0.61
CA ALA A 51 -14.18 -0.30 -0.41
C ALA A 51 -15.25 -1.23 0.17
N SER A 52 -14.99 -1.84 1.34
CA SER A 52 -15.97 -2.71 2.03
C SER A 52 -17.24 -1.95 2.40
N THR A 53 -17.10 -0.71 2.87
CA THR A 53 -18.26 0.15 3.20
C THR A 53 -19.06 0.51 1.94
N LEU A 54 -18.40 0.86 0.84
CA LEU A 54 -19.08 1.15 -0.43
C LEU A 54 -19.81 -0.07 -0.97
N VAL A 55 -19.19 -1.25 -0.93
CA VAL A 55 -19.83 -2.51 -1.33
C VAL A 55 -21.10 -2.74 -0.50
N TRP A 56 -21.03 -2.58 0.82
CA TRP A 56 -22.19 -2.74 1.69
C TRP A 56 -23.34 -1.79 1.32
N ILE A 57 -23.04 -0.51 1.08
CA ILE A 57 -24.05 0.49 0.68
C ILE A 57 -24.73 0.08 -0.62
N VAL A 58 -23.98 -0.38 -1.61
CA VAL A 58 -24.53 -0.83 -2.91
C VAL A 58 -25.43 -2.04 -2.72
N LEU A 59 -25.02 -3.03 -1.92
CA LEU A 59 -25.82 -4.23 -1.64
C LEU A 59 -27.13 -3.87 -0.92
N ASN A 60 -27.06 -2.95 0.04
CA ASN A 60 -28.23 -2.47 0.76
C ASN A 60 -29.19 -1.68 -0.15
N SER A 61 -28.67 -0.80 -0.99
CA SER A 61 -29.47 -0.02 -1.94
C SER A 61 -30.17 -0.89 -2.99
N THR A 62 -29.60 -2.05 -3.32
CA THR A 62 -30.18 -2.99 -4.30
C THR A 62 -31.24 -3.89 -3.66
N GLY A 63 -31.44 -3.82 -2.33
CA GLY A 63 -32.41 -4.66 -1.62
C GLY A 63 -32.00 -6.13 -1.50
N ILE A 64 -30.72 -6.45 -1.75
CA ILE A 64 -30.22 -7.84 -1.72
C ILE A 64 -30.40 -8.46 -0.34
N PHE A 65 -30.15 -7.70 0.74
CA PHE A 65 -30.36 -8.20 2.11
C PHE A 65 -31.81 -8.61 2.36
N GLY A 66 -32.79 -7.84 1.87
CA GLY A 66 -34.21 -8.17 2.00
C GLY A 66 -34.60 -9.44 1.25
N ASN A 67 -34.09 -9.64 0.02
CA ASN A 67 -34.36 -10.87 -0.73
C ASN A 67 -33.80 -12.12 -0.03
N ILE A 68 -32.64 -12.01 0.63
CA ILE A 68 -32.05 -13.13 1.37
C ILE A 68 -32.82 -13.36 2.68
N ASP A 69 -33.30 -12.30 3.34
CA ASP A 69 -34.16 -12.41 4.52
C ASP A 69 -35.43 -13.21 4.22
N GLU A 70 -36.11 -12.91 3.11
CA GLU A 70 -37.32 -13.62 2.66
C GLU A 70 -37.04 -15.11 2.38
N LEU A 71 -35.96 -15.42 1.65
CA LEU A 71 -35.56 -16.80 1.37
C LEU A 71 -35.22 -17.60 2.63
N LEU A 72 -34.57 -16.97 3.63
CA LEU A 72 -34.23 -17.65 4.87
C LEU A 72 -35.45 -17.84 5.77
N ARG A 73 -36.38 -16.89 5.80
CA ARG A 73 -37.65 -17.03 6.53
C ARG A 73 -38.47 -18.22 5.99
N ASP A 74 -38.57 -18.34 4.67
CA ASP A 74 -39.26 -19.46 4.02
C ASP A 74 -38.62 -20.81 4.32
N MET A 75 -37.29 -20.87 4.44
CA MET A 75 -36.54 -22.10 4.68
C MET A 75 -36.50 -22.50 6.15
N LEU A 76 -36.43 -21.53 7.08
CA LEU A 76 -36.30 -21.77 8.52
C LEU A 76 -37.66 -21.81 9.24
N GLY A 77 -38.73 -21.27 8.64
CA GLY A 77 -40.06 -21.17 9.27
C GLY A 77 -40.09 -20.21 10.47
N ASP A 78 -39.13 -19.30 10.56
CA ASP A 78 -39.00 -18.32 11.64
C ASP A 78 -39.14 -16.89 11.09
N ASP A 79 -40.30 -16.27 11.34
CA ASP A 79 -40.67 -14.93 10.85
C ASP A 79 -39.93 -13.78 11.55
N GLN A 80 -39.10 -14.06 12.56
CA GLN A 80 -38.30 -13.03 13.26
C GLN A 80 -36.86 -12.95 12.74
N PHE A 81 -36.40 -13.88 11.90
CA PHE A 81 -35.03 -13.90 11.42
C PHE A 81 -34.75 -12.73 10.47
N THR A 82 -33.72 -11.93 10.79
CA THR A 82 -33.29 -10.80 9.96
C THR A 82 -31.75 -10.78 9.91
N ILE A 83 -31.19 -10.97 8.73
CA ILE A 83 -29.73 -11.01 8.46
C ILE A 83 -29.10 -9.65 8.76
N THR A 84 -29.88 -8.58 8.64
CA THR A 84 -29.43 -7.21 8.92
C THR A 84 -28.93 -7.01 10.36
N ASP A 85 -29.36 -7.83 11.33
CA ASP A 85 -28.79 -7.80 12.70
C ASP A 85 -27.35 -8.32 12.76
N SER A 86 -26.98 -9.25 11.87
CA SER A 86 -25.62 -9.83 11.79
C SER A 86 -24.73 -9.17 10.73
N PHE A 87 -25.32 -8.56 9.70
CA PHE A 87 -24.62 -7.89 8.59
C PHE A 87 -24.92 -6.39 8.50
N GLY A 88 -25.23 -5.73 9.61
CA GLY A 88 -25.42 -4.28 9.64
C GLY A 88 -24.13 -3.52 9.28
N LEU A 89 -24.30 -2.25 8.84
CA LEU A 89 -23.18 -1.38 8.45
C LEU A 89 -22.10 -1.31 9.52
N SER A 90 -22.50 -1.11 10.78
CA SER A 90 -21.58 -1.04 11.93
C SER A 90 -20.71 -2.29 12.05
N GLN A 91 -21.30 -3.48 11.89
CA GLN A 91 -20.60 -4.75 11.99
C GLN A 91 -19.61 -4.94 10.84
N VAL A 92 -20.00 -4.58 9.61
CA VAL A 92 -19.12 -4.67 8.44
C VAL A 92 -17.95 -3.68 8.55
N LEU A 93 -18.20 -2.48 9.08
CA LEU A 93 -17.17 -1.48 9.31
C LEU A 93 -16.18 -1.94 10.39
N LEU A 94 -16.67 -2.48 11.50
CA LEU A 94 -15.80 -3.06 12.56
C LEU A 94 -15.01 -4.26 12.05
N PHE A 95 -15.65 -5.19 11.33
CA PHE A 95 -14.98 -6.36 10.79
C PHE A 95 -13.92 -5.98 9.76
N SER A 96 -14.25 -5.09 8.80
CA SER A 96 -13.30 -4.61 7.80
C SER A 96 -12.14 -3.84 8.44
N PHE A 97 -12.37 -3.10 9.52
CA PHE A 97 -11.31 -2.45 10.28
C PHE A 97 -10.35 -3.47 10.91
N VAL A 98 -10.86 -4.51 11.57
CA VAL A 98 -10.02 -5.58 12.14
C VAL A 98 -9.21 -6.28 11.04
N VAL A 99 -9.84 -6.62 9.91
CA VAL A 99 -9.16 -7.22 8.76
C VAL A 99 -8.09 -6.29 8.20
N ALA A 100 -8.36 -5.00 8.08
CA ALA A 100 -7.39 -4.01 7.60
C ALA A 100 -6.17 -3.92 8.51
N VAL A 101 -6.36 -3.93 9.84
CA VAL A 101 -5.27 -3.94 10.82
C VAL A 101 -4.45 -5.21 10.68
N LEU A 102 -5.08 -6.38 10.64
CA LEU A 102 -4.38 -7.67 10.45
C LEU A 102 -3.58 -7.69 9.16
N ASN A 103 -4.19 -7.25 8.05
CA ASN A 103 -3.54 -7.16 6.75
C ASN A 103 -2.34 -6.20 6.78
N THR A 104 -2.46 -5.09 7.52
CA THR A 104 -1.36 -4.13 7.72
C THR A 104 -0.17 -4.77 8.44
N VAL A 105 -0.44 -5.51 9.52
CA VAL A 105 0.60 -6.19 10.31
C VAL A 105 1.26 -7.29 9.47
N ILE A 106 0.47 -8.16 8.85
CA ILE A 106 0.97 -9.27 8.01
C ILE A 106 1.81 -8.71 6.86
N GLY A 107 1.30 -7.69 6.17
CA GLY A 107 1.99 -7.03 5.08
C GLY A 107 3.32 -6.40 5.47
N THR A 108 3.39 -5.81 6.66
CA THR A 108 4.64 -5.25 7.21
C THR A 108 5.67 -6.35 7.45
N ILE A 109 5.25 -7.50 8.00
CA ILE A 109 6.11 -8.67 8.21
C ILE A 109 6.59 -9.23 6.87
N LEU A 110 5.71 -9.33 5.86
CA LEU A 110 6.08 -9.75 4.52
C LEU A 110 7.12 -8.82 3.88
N GLY A 111 6.98 -7.50 4.08
CA GLY A 111 7.98 -6.52 3.64
C GLY A 111 9.34 -6.74 4.32
N ALA A 112 9.34 -7.01 5.63
CA ALA A 112 10.54 -7.33 6.40
C ALA A 112 11.25 -8.57 5.84
N ILE A 113 10.49 -9.63 5.55
CA ILE A 113 11.00 -10.86 4.93
C ILE A 113 11.54 -10.58 3.52
N ALA A 114 10.84 -9.78 2.72
CA ALA A 114 11.28 -9.40 1.38
C ALA A 114 12.64 -8.68 1.40
N ALA A 115 12.91 -7.82 2.40
CA ALA A 115 14.21 -7.18 2.58
C ALA A 115 15.32 -8.19 2.87
N LEU A 116 15.06 -9.16 3.74
CA LEU A 116 16.01 -10.23 4.06
C LEU A 116 16.29 -11.12 2.84
N LEU A 117 15.25 -11.50 2.11
CA LEU A 117 15.37 -12.29 0.88
C LEU A 117 16.16 -11.53 -0.19
N TYR A 118 15.91 -10.23 -0.36
CA TYR A 118 16.68 -9.41 -1.29
C TYR A 118 18.17 -9.42 -0.93
N ASN A 119 18.49 -9.12 0.32
CA ASN A 119 19.89 -9.08 0.80
C ASN A 119 20.61 -10.44 0.63
N LEU A 120 19.87 -11.55 0.71
CA LEU A 120 20.40 -12.88 0.42
C LEU A 120 20.58 -13.11 -1.09
N SER A 121 19.58 -12.79 -1.91
CA SER A 121 19.61 -12.97 -3.37
C SER A 121 20.70 -12.14 -4.06
N VAL A 122 21.03 -10.96 -3.55
CA VAL A 122 22.11 -10.12 -4.10
C VAL A 122 23.47 -10.81 -4.06
N ARG A 123 23.73 -11.66 -3.06
CA ARG A 123 25.01 -12.39 -2.95
C ARG A 123 25.26 -13.31 -4.15
N PHE A 124 24.19 -13.78 -4.79
CA PHE A 124 24.25 -14.65 -5.97
C PHE A 124 24.14 -13.87 -7.28
N THR A 125 23.30 -12.84 -7.32
CA THR A 125 22.98 -12.10 -8.57
C THR A 125 23.86 -10.88 -8.81
N GLY A 126 24.60 -10.41 -7.80
CA GLY A 126 25.41 -9.20 -7.89
C GLY A 126 24.61 -7.88 -7.85
N GLY A 127 23.30 -7.95 -7.53
CA GLY A 127 22.42 -6.80 -7.31
C GLY A 127 21.71 -6.27 -8.56
N ILE A 128 20.72 -5.40 -8.33
CA ILE A 128 19.90 -4.81 -9.40
C ILE A 128 20.53 -3.48 -9.85
N LEU A 129 20.66 -3.25 -11.15
CA LEU A 129 21.10 -1.96 -11.70
C LEU A 129 20.00 -0.90 -11.53
N VAL A 130 20.32 0.18 -10.82
CA VAL A 130 19.43 1.33 -10.56
C VAL A 130 20.08 2.61 -11.09
N GLY A 131 19.29 3.46 -11.73
CA GLY A 131 19.72 4.76 -12.23
C GLY A 131 19.43 5.85 -11.20
N PHE A 132 20.46 6.60 -10.80
CA PHE A 132 20.30 7.79 -9.98
C PHE A 132 20.60 9.04 -10.80
N GLN A 133 19.83 10.10 -10.54
CA GLN A 133 20.05 11.43 -11.10
C GLN A 133 20.52 12.35 -9.98
N ASN A 134 21.71 12.94 -10.13
CA ASN A 134 22.24 13.91 -9.18
C ASN A 134 21.76 15.32 -9.57
N ASN A 135 20.85 15.91 -8.77
CA ASN A 135 20.46 17.31 -8.87
C ASN A 135 21.39 18.16 -8.01
#